data_AF-A0A8J3BI71-F1
#
_entry.id   AF-A0A8J3BI71-F1
#
_cell.length_a   1.000
_cell.length_b   1.000
_cell.length_c   1.000
_cell.angle_alpha   90.00
_cell.angle_beta   90.00
_cell.angle_gamma   90.00
#
_symmetry.space_group_name_H-M   'P 1'
#
loop_
_entity.id
_entity.type
_entity.pdbx_description
1 polymer ?
#
loop_
_entity_poly.entity_id
_entity_poly.type
_entity_poly.pdbx_seq_one_letter_code
_entity_poly.pdbx_strand_id
1 'polypeptide(L)'
;MGDRAGRRGLQVLVAVLACVPVGTGLLDVLGGVAVLPGPPPSTSPDLESNYRFFATVWCGVGLTLAWTVPRVERAGAVLRAIGGAIFVGGLVRLLAAALHGLPHPIFVTAAAVELAAPPLVVWWQAQVARATRAAPAMPIGGPGRP
;
A
#
# COMPACT_ATOMS: atom_id res chain seq x y z
N MET A 1 -18.63 -15.18 13.86
CA MET A 1 -18.89 -13.82 13.32
C MET A 1 -17.63 -12.96 13.15
N GLY A 2 -16.57 -13.13 13.95
CA GLY A 2 -15.35 -12.29 13.90
C GLY A 2 -14.52 -12.31 12.61
N ASP A 3 -14.49 -13.42 11.86
CA ASP A 3 -13.68 -13.55 10.63
C ASP A 3 -14.14 -12.64 9.48
N ARG A 4 -15.46 -12.53 9.28
CA ARG A 4 -16.03 -11.64 8.24
C ARG A 4 -15.85 -10.15 8.57
N ALA A 5 -15.98 -9.77 9.83
CA ALA A 5 -15.76 -8.39 10.27
C ALA A 5 -14.27 -8.00 10.14
N GLY A 6 -13.36 -8.89 10.56
CA GLY A 6 -11.91 -8.69 10.41
C GLY A 6 -11.47 -8.57 8.95
N ARG A 7 -12.01 -9.41 8.07
CA ARG A 7 -11.78 -9.30 6.62
C ARG A 7 -12.26 -7.96 6.07
N ARG A 8 -13.50 -7.55 6.36
CA ARG A 8 -14.05 -6.27 5.88
C ARG A 8 -13.23 -5.07 6.38
N GLY A 9 -12.81 -5.08 7.64
CA GLY A 9 -11.94 -4.04 8.20
C GLY A 9 -10.61 -3.92 7.43
N LEU A 10 -9.97 -5.06 7.15
CA LEU A 10 -8.75 -5.07 6.34
C LEU A 10 -8.98 -4.59 4.90
N GLN A 11 -10.10 -4.97 4.28
CA GLN A 11 -10.47 -4.50 2.93
C GLN A 11 -10.61 -2.98 2.89
N VAL A 12 -11.31 -2.39 3.87
CA VAL A 12 -11.48 -0.94 3.98
C VAL A 12 -10.12 -0.27 4.20
N LEU A 13 -9.30 -0.79 5.11
CA LEU A 13 -7.96 -0.25 5.35
C LEU A 13 -7.10 -0.25 4.08
N VAL A 14 -7.02 -1.38 3.37
CA VAL A 14 -6.24 -1.49 2.13
C VAL A 14 -6.81 -0.59 1.03
N ALA A 15 -8.14 -0.45 0.94
CA ALA A 15 -8.77 0.45 -0.03
C ALA A 15 -8.42 1.93 0.25
N VAL A 16 -8.50 2.36 1.51
CA VAL A 16 -8.11 3.72 1.92
C VAL A 16 -6.62 3.97 1.66
N LEU A 17 -5.77 3.01 2.04
CA LEU A 17 -4.32 3.11 1.80
C LEU A 17 -3.99 3.09 0.30
N ALA A 18 -4.78 2.43 -0.54
CA ALA A 18 -4.59 2.44 -2.00
C ALA A 18 -4.94 3.79 -2.63
N CYS A 19 -5.90 4.54 -2.07
CA CYS A 19 -6.26 5.87 -2.58
C CYS A 19 -5.11 6.86 -2.52
N VAL A 20 -4.20 6.75 -1.53
CA VAL A 20 -3.04 7.65 -1.39
C VAL A 20 -2.12 7.56 -2.62
N PRO A 21 -1.49 6.41 -2.94
CA PRO A 21 -0.63 6.28 -4.10
C PRO A 21 -1.34 6.50 -5.44
N VAL A 22 -2.62 6.13 -5.58
CA VAL A 22 -3.39 6.43 -6.79
C VAL A 22 -3.56 7.94 -6.96
N GLY A 23 -4.03 8.62 -5.90
CA GLY A 23 -4.31 10.05 -5.94
C GLY A 23 -3.05 10.89 -6.11
N THR A 24 -2.03 10.67 -5.28
CA THR A 24 -0.78 11.43 -5.36
C THR A 24 0.01 11.06 -6.61
N GLY A 25 0.04 9.78 -6.99
CA GLY A 25 0.69 9.34 -8.23
C GLY A 25 0.06 9.95 -9.47
N LEU A 26 -1.28 10.01 -9.55
CA LEU A 26 -1.97 10.66 -10.67
C LEU A 26 -1.72 12.18 -10.68
N LEU A 27 -1.76 12.82 -9.52
CA LEU A 27 -1.44 14.25 -9.39
C LEU A 27 -0.02 14.55 -9.89
N ASP A 28 0.97 13.75 -9.47
CA ASP A 28 2.37 13.89 -9.85
C ASP A 28 2.61 13.57 -11.35
N VAL A 29 1.89 12.57 -11.89
CA VAL A 29 1.95 12.24 -13.33
C VAL A 29 1.44 13.39 -14.19
N LEU A 30 0.38 14.08 -13.79
CA LEU A 30 -0.21 15.17 -14.55
C LEU A 30 0.55 16.48 -14.32
N GLY A 31 0.86 16.77 -13.06
CA GLY A 31 1.47 18.02 -12.61
C GLY A 31 2.99 18.12 -12.78
N GLY A 32 3.70 16.99 -12.85
CA GLY A 32 5.17 16.98 -12.91
C GLY A 32 5.81 17.53 -11.64
N VAL A 33 7.03 18.03 -11.71
CA VAL A 33 7.73 18.53 -10.51
C VAL A 33 7.07 19.78 -9.92
N ALA A 34 6.23 20.46 -10.68
CA ALA A 34 5.55 21.68 -10.26
C ALA A 34 4.55 21.47 -9.10
N VAL A 35 4.09 20.24 -8.87
CA VAL A 35 3.21 19.93 -7.73
C VAL A 35 3.98 19.62 -6.44
N LEU A 36 5.32 19.50 -6.50
CA LEU A 36 6.12 19.29 -5.30
C LEU A 36 6.00 20.50 -4.37
N PRO A 37 5.80 20.28 -3.06
CA PRO A 37 5.72 21.36 -2.09
C PRO A 37 7.10 21.98 -1.85
N GLY A 38 7.14 23.31 -1.71
CA GLY A 38 8.34 24.08 -1.43
C GLY A 38 8.73 25.02 -2.57
N PRO A 39 9.93 25.60 -2.51
CA PRO A 39 10.44 26.48 -3.56
C PRO A 39 10.51 25.75 -4.91
N PRO A 40 10.16 26.40 -6.03
CA PRO A 40 10.15 25.75 -7.33
C PRO A 40 11.56 25.25 -7.70
N PRO A 41 11.73 23.95 -7.99
CA PRO A 41 13.03 23.41 -8.36
C PRO A 41 13.44 23.90 -9.75
N SER A 42 14.74 23.98 -10.00
CA SER A 42 15.26 24.12 -11.37
C SER A 42 14.80 22.90 -12.18
N THR A 43 13.88 23.11 -13.11
CA THR A 43 13.22 22.03 -13.85
C THR A 43 14.04 21.70 -15.09
N SER A 44 14.64 20.52 -15.15
CA SER A 44 15.26 19.99 -16.37
C SER A 44 14.34 18.95 -17.03
N PRO A 45 14.42 18.77 -18.38
CA PRO A 45 13.67 17.72 -19.06
C PRO A 45 13.92 16.31 -18.49
N ASP A 46 15.15 16.03 -18.06
CA ASP A 46 15.53 14.74 -17.48
C ASP A 46 14.85 14.50 -16.12
N LEU A 47 14.79 15.55 -15.27
CA LEU A 47 14.12 15.47 -13.97
C LEU A 47 12.60 15.29 -14.15
N GLU A 48 11.98 16.04 -15.07
CA GLU A 48 10.56 15.89 -15.40
C GLU A 48 10.22 14.47 -15.87
N SER A 49 11.02 13.94 -16.81
CA SER A 49 10.85 12.60 -17.33
C SER A 49 10.98 11.54 -16.23
N ASN A 50 12.05 11.61 -15.43
CA ASN A 50 12.31 10.66 -14.36
C ASN A 50 11.25 10.71 -13.25
N TYR A 51 10.85 11.91 -12.84
CA TYR A 51 9.83 12.12 -11.81
C TYR A 51 8.48 11.53 -12.24
N ARG A 52 8.03 11.83 -13.47
CA ARG A 52 6.75 11.31 -13.99
C ARG A 52 6.75 9.79 -14.18
N PHE A 53 7.91 9.21 -14.53
CA PHE A 53 8.06 7.75 -14.57
C PHE A 53 7.82 7.14 -13.18
N PHE A 54 8.50 7.64 -12.14
CA PHE A 54 8.31 7.12 -10.78
C PHE A 54 6.92 7.42 -10.22
N ALA A 55 6.32 8.56 -10.55
CA ALA A 55 4.93 8.86 -10.22
C ALA A 55 3.95 7.86 -10.84
N THR A 56 4.20 7.43 -12.08
CA THR A 56 3.41 6.39 -12.76
C THR A 56 3.56 5.04 -12.04
N VAL A 57 4.79 4.66 -11.67
CA VAL A 57 5.05 3.44 -10.88
C VAL A 57 4.33 3.49 -9.53
N TRP A 58 4.38 4.63 -8.85
CA TRP A 58 3.69 4.86 -7.57
C TRP A 58 2.17 4.74 -7.71
N CYS A 59 1.58 5.32 -8.76
CA CYS A 59 0.17 5.14 -9.08
C CYS A 59 -0.16 3.65 -9.31
N GLY A 60 0.69 2.95 -10.06
CA GLY A 60 0.57 1.51 -10.31
C GLY A 60 0.60 0.67 -9.02
N VAL A 61 1.42 1.05 -8.03
CA VAL A 61 1.41 0.43 -6.69
C VAL A 61 0.03 0.57 -6.05
N GLY A 62 -0.55 1.77 -6.09
CA GLY A 62 -1.90 2.01 -5.56
C GLY A 62 -2.99 1.21 -6.27
N LEU A 63 -2.95 1.15 -7.60
CA LEU A 63 -3.87 0.32 -8.38
C LEU A 63 -3.71 -1.17 -8.05
N THR A 64 -2.49 -1.62 -7.83
CA THR A 64 -2.23 -3.02 -7.44
C THR A 64 -2.78 -3.31 -6.05
N LEU A 65 -2.64 -2.38 -5.09
CA LEU A 65 -3.27 -2.50 -3.77
C LEU A 65 -4.80 -2.56 -3.88
N ALA A 66 -5.41 -1.64 -4.63
CA ALA A 66 -6.86 -1.61 -4.87
C ALA A 66 -7.34 -2.94 -5.50
N TRP A 67 -6.58 -3.48 -6.44
CA TRP A 67 -6.87 -4.78 -7.05
C TRP A 67 -6.85 -5.92 -6.04
N THR A 68 -6.05 -5.86 -4.96
CA THR A 68 -6.03 -6.91 -3.92
C THR A 68 -7.24 -6.90 -3.00
N VAL A 69 -7.94 -5.76 -2.84
CA VAL A 69 -9.04 -5.57 -1.88
C VAL A 69 -10.10 -6.69 -1.91
N PRO A 70 -10.70 -7.08 -3.05
CA PRO A 70 -11.74 -8.11 -3.06
C PRO A 70 -11.25 -9.49 -2.60
N ARG A 71 -9.94 -9.76 -2.68
CA ARG A 71 -9.31 -11.06 -2.38
C ARG A 71 -8.16 -10.96 -1.36
N VAL A 72 -8.27 -10.02 -0.43
CA VAL A 72 -7.20 -9.65 0.51
C VAL A 72 -6.67 -10.84 1.32
N GLU A 73 -7.53 -11.81 1.63
CA GLU A 73 -7.20 -13.05 2.33
C GLU A 73 -6.23 -13.97 1.55
N ARG A 74 -6.21 -13.88 0.21
CA ARG A 74 -5.32 -14.64 -0.69
C ARG A 74 -4.15 -13.80 -1.23
N ALA A 75 -4.19 -12.49 -1.06
CA ALA A 75 -3.21 -11.57 -1.65
C ALA A 75 -1.91 -11.39 -0.83
N GLY A 76 -1.62 -12.28 0.12
CA GLY A 76 -0.52 -12.10 1.08
C GLY A 76 0.87 -11.94 0.44
N ALA A 77 1.15 -12.62 -0.68
CA ALA A 77 2.42 -12.46 -1.39
C ALA A 77 2.57 -11.05 -1.99
N VAL A 78 1.53 -10.56 -2.67
CA VAL A 78 1.50 -9.21 -3.28
C VAL A 78 1.60 -8.14 -2.21
N LEU A 79 0.84 -8.27 -1.11
CA LEU A 79 0.85 -7.30 -0.02
C LEU A 79 2.18 -7.27 0.73
N ARG A 80 2.88 -8.41 0.85
CA ARG A 80 4.25 -8.44 1.39
C ARG A 80 5.26 -7.80 0.45
N ALA A 81 5.17 -8.07 -0.86
CA ALA A 81 6.09 -7.49 -1.84
C ALA A 81 5.94 -5.96 -1.93
N ILE A 82 4.70 -5.48 -2.13
CA ILE A 82 4.40 -4.05 -2.18
C ILE A 82 4.68 -3.39 -0.83
N GLY A 83 4.19 -3.99 0.24
CA GLY A 83 4.41 -3.46 1.59
C GLY A 83 5.89 -3.38 1.93
N GLY A 84 6.69 -4.38 1.56
CA GLY A 84 8.14 -4.37 1.73
C GLY A 84 8.81 -3.26 0.92
N ALA A 85 8.42 -3.08 -0.35
CA ALA A 85 8.95 -2.00 -1.18
C ALA A 85 8.61 -0.60 -0.60
N ILE A 86 7.38 -0.41 -0.14
CA ILE A 86 6.93 0.84 0.51
C ILE A 86 7.73 1.08 1.80
N PHE A 87 7.87 0.05 2.64
CA PHE A 87 8.62 0.14 3.90
C PHE A 87 10.08 0.52 3.67
N VAL A 88 10.73 -0.11 2.68
CA VAL A 88 12.10 0.25 2.27
C VAL A 88 12.14 1.68 1.74
N GLY A 89 11.13 2.12 0.98
CA GLY A 89 10.99 3.52 0.56
C GLY A 89 10.94 4.50 1.74
N GLY A 90 10.20 4.17 2.80
CA GLY A 90 10.17 4.95 4.04
C GLY A 90 11.54 5.03 4.74
N LEU A 91 12.29 3.92 4.77
CA LEU A 91 13.66 3.92 5.29
C LEU A 91 14.60 4.79 4.46
N VAL A 92 14.47 4.74 3.13
CA VAL A 92 15.24 5.59 2.22
C VAL A 92 14.89 7.06 2.43
N ARG A 93 13.64 7.40 2.75
CA ARG A 93 13.26 8.77 3.12
C ARG A 93 13.90 9.23 4.44
N LEU A 94 13.96 8.36 5.44
CA LEU A 94 14.69 8.68 6.68
C LEU A 94 16.18 8.91 6.43
N LEU A 95 16.80 8.07 5.60
CA LEU A 95 18.19 8.22 5.19
C LEU A 95 18.40 9.54 4.45
N ALA A 96 17.54 9.87 3.48
CA ALA A 96 17.60 11.13 2.75
C ALA A 96 17.45 12.34 3.70
N ALA A 97 16.55 12.26 4.68
CA ALA A 97 16.40 13.32 5.68
C ALA A 97 17.63 13.48 6.57
N ALA A 98 18.30 12.38 6.93
CA ALA A 98 19.54 12.41 7.70
C ALA A 98 20.71 13.00 6.90
N LEU A 99 20.75 12.77 5.58
CA LEU A 99 21.83 13.24 4.70
C LEU A 99 21.63 14.66 4.17
N HIS A 100 20.38 15.06 3.94
CA HIS A 100 20.04 16.30 3.22
C HIS A 100 19.14 17.25 4.01
N GLY A 101 18.79 16.90 5.25
CA GLY A 101 17.88 17.67 6.10
C GLY A 101 16.41 17.26 5.92
N LEU A 102 15.56 17.72 6.85
CA LEU A 102 14.15 17.33 6.87
C LEU A 102 13.41 17.87 5.63
N PRO A 103 12.66 17.01 4.92
CA PRO A 103 11.82 17.44 3.81
C PRO A 103 10.56 18.16 4.31
N HIS A 104 9.76 18.67 3.37
CA HIS A 104 8.45 19.24 3.67
C HIS A 104 7.61 18.27 4.55
N PRO A 105 6.83 18.77 5.54
CA PRO A 105 6.11 17.91 6.51
C PRO A 105 5.26 16.81 5.89
N ILE A 106 4.69 17.02 4.70
CA ILE A 106 3.92 15.99 3.99
C ILE A 106 4.73 14.72 3.73
N PHE A 107 6.03 14.84 3.42
CA PHE A 107 6.91 13.70 3.19
C PHE A 107 7.37 13.06 4.50
N VAL A 108 7.43 13.82 5.59
CA VAL A 108 7.66 13.27 6.94
C VAL A 108 6.47 12.42 7.36
N THR A 109 5.24 12.92 7.18
CA THR A 109 4.02 12.16 7.43
C THR A 109 3.94 10.94 6.53
N ALA A 110 4.29 11.06 5.24
CA ALA A 110 4.36 9.93 4.33
C ALA A 110 5.35 8.87 4.82
N ALA A 111 6.58 9.25 5.19
CA ALA A 111 7.56 8.30 5.71
C ALA A 111 7.05 7.55 6.96
N ALA A 112 6.37 8.24 7.88
CA ALA A 112 5.78 7.59 9.06
C ALA A 112 4.72 6.54 8.65
N VAL A 113 3.84 6.87 7.69
CA VAL A 113 2.84 5.95 7.16
C VAL A 113 3.49 4.77 6.43
N GLU A 114 4.53 5.01 5.64
CA GLU A 114 5.25 3.96 4.90
C GLU A 114 5.96 2.97 5.82
N LEU A 115 6.40 3.41 7.00
CA LEU A 115 7.04 2.54 7.98
C LEU A 115 6.02 1.78 8.84
N ALA A 116 4.86 2.37 9.14
CA ALA A 116 3.87 1.77 10.04
C ALA A 116 2.80 0.94 9.31
N ALA A 117 2.30 1.40 8.18
CA ALA A 117 1.15 0.78 7.52
C ALA A 117 1.49 -0.59 6.91
N PRO A 118 2.62 -0.80 6.19
CA PRO A 118 2.96 -2.11 5.65
C PRO A 118 3.05 -3.25 6.67
N PRO A 119 3.80 -3.14 7.81
CA PRO A 119 3.86 -4.22 8.77
C PRO A 119 2.50 -4.50 9.42
N LEU A 120 1.70 -3.46 9.67
CA LEU A 120 0.34 -3.60 10.19
C LEU A 120 -0.57 -4.37 9.21
N VAL A 121 -0.58 -3.98 7.93
CA VAL A 121 -1.38 -4.62 6.88
C VAL A 121 -0.95 -6.07 6.70
N VAL A 122 0.35 -6.36 6.63
CA VAL A 122 0.88 -7.72 6.46
C VAL A 122 0.51 -8.60 7.66
N TRP A 123 0.67 -8.08 8.88
CA TRP A 123 0.30 -8.80 10.09
C TRP A 123 -1.20 -9.12 10.10
N TRP A 124 -2.07 -8.13 9.89
CA TRP A 124 -3.52 -8.32 9.90
C TRP A 124 -3.98 -9.25 8.78
N GLN A 125 -3.41 -9.11 7.58
CA GLN A 125 -3.64 -10.03 6.46
C GLN A 125 -3.32 -11.47 6.82
N ALA A 126 -2.21 -11.70 7.52
CA ALA A 126 -1.85 -13.04 7.98
C ALA A 126 -2.86 -13.61 8.97
N GLN A 127 -3.47 -12.79 9.84
CA GLN A 127 -4.54 -13.22 10.74
C GLN A 127 -5.77 -13.66 9.95
N VAL A 128 -6.23 -12.83 9.01
CA VAL A 128 -7.41 -13.11 8.16
C VAL A 128 -7.19 -14.37 7.34
N ALA A 129 -6.01 -14.52 6.71
CA ALA A 129 -5.69 -15.69 5.92
C ALA A 129 -5.62 -17.00 6.74
N ARG A 130 -5.28 -16.94 8.02
CA ARG A 130 -5.32 -18.12 8.92
C ARG A 130 -6.76 -18.46 9.31
N ALA A 131 -7.57 -17.46 9.65
CA ALA A 131 -8.97 -17.67 10.01
C ALA A 131 -9.79 -18.25 8.85
N THR A 132 -9.57 -17.78 7.61
CA THR A 132 -10.23 -18.33 6.42
C THR A 132 -9.85 -19.80 6.14
N ARG A 133 -8.60 -20.21 6.42
CA ARG A 133 -8.14 -21.60 6.24
C ARG A 133 -8.65 -22.56 7.33
N ALA A 134 -8.90 -22.04 8.53
CA ALA A 134 -9.37 -22.84 9.67
C ALA A 134 -10.89 -23.12 9.64
N ALA A 135 -11.66 -22.47 8.74
CA ALA A 135 -13.08 -22.74 8.59
C ALA A 135 -13.28 -24.17 8.06
N PRO A 136 -13.89 -25.09 8.83
CA PRO A 136 -14.03 -26.48 8.41
C PRO A 136 -14.88 -26.60 7.15
N ALA A 137 -14.49 -27.48 6.23
CA ALA A 137 -15.37 -27.93 5.16
C ALA A 137 -16.61 -28.54 5.82
N MET A 138 -17.79 -27.94 5.59
CA MET A 138 -19.04 -28.53 6.08
C MET A 138 -19.09 -30.00 5.65
N PRO A 139 -19.30 -30.96 6.58
CA PRO A 139 -19.56 -32.33 6.20
C PRO A 139 -20.82 -32.33 5.34
N ILE A 140 -20.69 -32.67 4.05
CA ILE A 140 -21.85 -32.95 3.22
C ILE A 140 -22.49 -34.19 3.83
N GLY A 141 -23.66 -34.01 4.46
CA GLY A 141 -24.37 -35.07 5.16
C GLY A 141 -24.50 -36.31 4.27
N GLY A 142 -23.95 -37.42 4.74
CA GLY A 142 -24.26 -38.73 4.17
C GLY A 142 -25.66 -39.13 4.62
N PRO A 143 -26.59 -39.52 3.72
CA PRO A 143 -27.84 -40.10 4.15
C PRO A 143 -27.56 -41.45 4.83
N GLY A 144 -28.13 -41.60 6.02
CA GLY A 144 -27.96 -42.77 6.88
C GLY A 144 -28.47 -44.06 6.27
N ARG A 145 -27.76 -45.15 6.58
CA ARG A 145 -28.30 -46.51 6.60
C ARG A 145 -28.83 -46.79 8.01
N PRO A 146 -29.92 -47.56 8.15
CA PRO A 146 -29.86 -49.02 8.01
C PRO A 146 -30.53 -49.55 6.75
#